data_AF-B8MS88-F1
#
_entry.id   AF-B8MS88-F1
#
_cell.length_a   1.000
_cell.length_b   1.000
_cell.length_c   1.000
_cell.angle_alpha   90.00
_cell.angle_beta   90.00
_cell.angle_gamma   90.00
#
_symmetry.space_group_name_H-M   'P 1'
#
loop_
_entity.id
_entity.type
_entity.pdbx_description
1 polymer ?
#
loop_
_entity_poly.entity_id
_entity_poly.type
_entity_poly.pdbx_seq_one_letter_code
_entity_poly.pdbx_strand_id
1 'polypeptide(L)'
;MGLPYTPLEELDRVLKDFFKKGPAYASYKFQALFQAAMYVETVVYVDERLMRTTGSMIAKSVSWESCKLACTLVLLFASPPSAFMLKTLTWQSRNLDGFPTMAEISSTPSVDLPKRFAQAKKAAIDGKVGKVTVLGVSLIDVEIIERAEVGRNDVDFDFTSFTHSFALAIGREGFRVYQSWGEHGYRLDQFLTRGGSRIRSWEEGKAFMKAFKKLASATKWSPELNSAYKELFEVDIDSICGEWRVQPPLIPVYRPWVRVFEINDVQVNHIKKFTWKIIE
;
A
#
# COMPACT_ATOMS: atom_id res chain seq x y z
N MET A 1 -15.10 -13.31 -28.90
CA MET A 1 -14.95 -12.07 -28.12
C MET A 1 -14.65 -12.46 -26.69
N GLY A 2 -13.43 -12.23 -26.20
CA GLY A 2 -13.05 -12.58 -24.83
C GLY A 2 -13.91 -11.78 -23.84
N LEU A 3 -14.33 -12.43 -22.76
CA LEU A 3 -15.04 -11.76 -21.68
C LEU A 3 -14.23 -10.52 -21.22
N PRO A 4 -14.86 -9.35 -21.03
CA PRO A 4 -14.17 -8.21 -20.47
C PRO A 4 -13.60 -8.60 -19.10
N TYR A 5 -12.31 -8.34 -18.89
CA TYR A 5 -11.67 -8.54 -17.59
C TYR A 5 -12.47 -7.86 -16.49
N THR A 6 -12.64 -8.52 -15.35
CA THR A 6 -13.27 -7.88 -14.20
C THR A 6 -12.38 -6.74 -13.68
N PRO A 7 -12.90 -5.75 -12.94
CA PRO A 7 -12.06 -4.69 -12.40
C PRO A 7 -10.91 -5.23 -11.53
N LEU A 8 -11.11 -6.36 -10.85
CA LEU A 8 -10.08 -6.99 -10.02
C LEU A 8 -8.93 -7.57 -10.87
N GLU A 9 -9.24 -8.23 -11.98
CA GLU A 9 -8.24 -8.75 -12.93
C GLU A 9 -7.53 -7.62 -13.68
N GLU A 10 -8.29 -6.61 -14.10
CA GLU A 10 -7.76 -5.48 -14.85
C GLU A 10 -6.78 -4.66 -13.98
N LEU A 11 -7.06 -4.48 -12.69
CA LEU A 11 -6.16 -3.81 -11.76
C LEU A 11 -4.82 -4.56 -11.65
N ASP A 12 -4.85 -5.88 -11.45
CA ASP A 12 -3.64 -6.70 -11.37
C ASP A 12 -2.84 -6.66 -12.68
N ARG A 13 -3.54 -6.71 -13.83
CA ARG A 13 -2.93 -6.61 -15.16
C ARG A 13 -2.21 -5.29 -15.36
N VAL A 14 -2.86 -4.16 -15.06
CA VAL A 14 -2.26 -2.82 -15.22
C VAL A 14 -1.07 -2.63 -14.29
N LEU A 15 -1.13 -3.13 -13.05
CA LEU A 15 0.00 -3.09 -12.13
C LEU A 15 1.19 -3.91 -12.63
N LYS A 16 0.97 -5.12 -13.16
CA LYS A 16 2.04 -5.92 -13.78
C LYS A 16 2.61 -5.26 -15.03
N ASP A 17 1.74 -4.74 -15.90
CA ASP A 17 2.14 -4.01 -17.12
C ASP A 17 2.93 -2.74 -16.79
N PHE A 18 2.68 -2.10 -15.65
CA PHE A 18 3.42 -0.93 -15.18
C PHE A 18 4.91 -1.22 -15.00
N PHE A 19 5.26 -2.43 -14.52
CA PHE A 19 6.63 -2.88 -14.30
C PHE A 19 7.21 -3.72 -15.46
N LYS A 20 6.50 -3.89 -16.57
CA LYS A 20 6.91 -4.76 -17.69
C LYS A 20 8.28 -4.40 -18.28
N LYS A 21 8.65 -3.12 -18.27
CA LYS A 21 9.97 -2.64 -18.74
C LYS A 21 11.00 -2.49 -17.58
N GLY A 22 10.71 -3.06 -16.42
CA GLY A 22 11.56 -3.03 -15.23
C GLY A 22 11.29 -1.84 -14.29
N PRO A 23 11.80 -1.92 -13.06
CA PRO A 23 11.55 -0.94 -12.00
C PRO A 23 12.09 0.46 -12.34
N ALA A 24 13.21 0.56 -13.05
CA ALA A 24 13.74 1.86 -13.48
C ALA A 24 12.75 2.60 -14.39
N TYR A 25 12.19 1.92 -15.40
CA TYR A 25 11.18 2.51 -16.27
C TYR A 25 9.90 2.88 -15.51
N ALA A 26 9.49 2.00 -14.59
CA ALA A 26 8.34 2.24 -13.71
C ALA A 26 8.52 3.52 -12.87
N SER A 27 9.74 3.81 -12.39
CA SER A 27 10.02 5.02 -11.59
C SER A 27 9.68 6.32 -12.34
N TYR A 28 10.05 6.44 -13.63
CA TYR A 28 9.66 7.63 -14.41
C TYR A 28 8.18 7.70 -14.67
N LYS A 29 7.56 6.56 -15.03
CA LYS A 29 6.11 6.50 -15.22
C LYS A 29 5.38 6.91 -13.94
N PHE A 30 5.92 6.55 -12.78
CA PHE A 30 5.35 6.92 -11.50
C PHE A 30 5.47 8.41 -11.23
N GLN A 31 6.61 9.02 -11.53
CA GLN A 31 6.78 10.47 -11.40
C GLN A 31 5.81 11.25 -12.30
N ALA A 32 5.68 10.84 -13.57
CA ALA A 32 4.72 11.45 -14.50
C ALA A 32 3.27 11.27 -14.01
N LEU A 33 2.95 10.06 -13.53
CA LEU A 33 1.64 9.76 -12.94
C LEU A 33 1.36 10.60 -11.69
N PHE A 34 2.35 10.76 -10.82
CA PHE A 34 2.26 11.58 -9.62
C PHE A 34 1.95 13.03 -9.98
N GLN A 35 2.66 13.59 -10.98
CA GLN A 35 2.42 14.94 -11.46
C GLN A 35 1.01 15.10 -12.06
N ALA A 36 0.58 14.19 -12.93
CA ALA A 36 -0.77 14.23 -13.49
C ALA A 36 -1.84 14.15 -12.38
N ALA A 37 -1.67 13.24 -11.41
CA ALA A 37 -2.59 13.09 -10.29
C ALA A 37 -2.65 14.34 -9.38
N MET A 38 -1.53 15.05 -9.19
CA MET A 38 -1.49 16.34 -8.48
C MET A 38 -2.40 17.39 -9.13
N TYR A 39 -2.47 17.42 -10.47
CA TYR A 39 -3.32 18.32 -11.24
C TYR A 39 -4.70 17.73 -11.58
N VAL A 40 -5.03 16.55 -11.05
CA VAL A 40 -6.30 15.84 -11.31
C VAL A 40 -6.47 15.51 -12.82
N GLU A 41 -5.36 15.30 -13.52
CA GLU A 41 -5.34 14.98 -14.95
C GLU A 41 -5.29 13.47 -15.17
N THR A 42 -5.94 13.01 -16.24
CA THR A 42 -5.90 11.62 -16.70
C THR A 42 -4.98 11.43 -17.90
N VAL A 43 -4.50 12.49 -18.52
CA VAL A 43 -3.46 12.42 -19.55
C VAL A 43 -2.11 12.50 -18.85
N VAL A 44 -1.29 11.47 -19.04
CA VAL A 44 0.03 11.36 -18.41
C VAL A 44 1.10 11.53 -19.47
N TYR A 45 1.84 12.63 -19.40
CA TYR A 45 2.94 12.91 -20.31
C TYR A 45 4.24 12.30 -19.77
N VAL A 46 4.87 11.45 -20.56
CA VAL A 46 6.16 10.83 -20.26
C VAL A 46 7.20 11.42 -21.21
N ASP A 47 8.09 12.23 -20.66
CA ASP A 47 9.18 12.86 -21.41
C ASP A 47 10.36 11.87 -21.56
N GLU A 48 10.56 11.37 -22.78
CA GLU A 48 11.62 10.42 -23.08
C GLU A 48 13.02 11.04 -23.05
N ARG A 49 13.15 12.32 -23.40
CA ARG A 49 14.43 13.01 -23.34
C ARG A 49 14.88 13.17 -21.90
N LEU A 50 13.98 13.61 -21.03
CA LEU A 50 14.23 13.70 -19.59
C LEU A 50 14.55 12.32 -19.01
N MET A 51 13.83 11.27 -19.42
CA MET A 51 14.12 9.89 -19.03
C MET A 51 15.54 9.46 -19.42
N ARG A 52 16.03 9.82 -20.61
CA ARG A 52 17.40 9.52 -21.04
C ARG A 52 18.46 10.28 -20.22
N THR A 53 18.18 11.53 -19.86
CA THR A 53 19.19 12.42 -19.23
C THR A 53 19.20 12.33 -17.70
N THR A 54 18.04 12.38 -17.05
CA THR A 54 17.91 12.33 -15.57
C THR A 54 17.49 10.95 -15.09
N GLY A 55 17.61 9.98 -16.00
CA GLY A 55 17.22 8.61 -15.85
C GLY A 55 17.55 8.02 -14.48
N SER A 56 18.83 7.74 -14.36
CA SER A 56 19.43 7.10 -13.20
C SER A 56 19.13 7.82 -11.88
N MET A 57 18.91 9.13 -11.90
CA MET A 57 18.59 9.92 -10.71
C MET A 57 17.16 9.64 -10.23
N ILE A 58 16.18 9.70 -11.13
CA ILE A 58 14.77 9.42 -10.81
C ILE A 58 14.58 7.96 -10.40
N ALA A 59 15.26 7.04 -11.09
CA ALA A 59 15.22 5.63 -10.72
C ALA A 59 15.71 5.39 -9.29
N LYS A 60 16.69 6.18 -8.81
CA LYS A 60 17.19 6.12 -7.43
C LYS A 60 16.29 6.82 -6.42
N SER A 61 15.49 7.82 -6.82
CA SER A 61 14.60 8.53 -5.90
C SER A 61 13.30 7.78 -5.58
N VAL A 62 12.93 6.79 -6.41
CA VAL A 62 11.74 5.96 -6.20
C VAL A 62 12.15 4.62 -5.60
N SER A 63 11.92 4.44 -4.30
CA SER A 63 12.11 3.15 -3.63
C SER A 63 10.86 2.30 -3.79
N TRP A 64 10.94 1.28 -4.65
CA TRP A 64 9.86 0.31 -4.86
C TRP A 64 9.73 -0.69 -3.71
N GLU A 65 10.66 -0.71 -2.75
CA GLU A 65 10.50 -1.37 -1.46
C GLU A 65 9.47 -0.63 -0.57
N SER A 66 9.22 0.67 -0.80
CA SER A 66 8.32 1.49 0.01
C SER A 66 6.87 1.00 -0.04
N CYS A 67 6.42 0.42 1.08
CA CYS A 67 5.05 -0.06 1.28
C CYS A 67 3.98 1.03 1.06
N LYS A 68 4.32 2.28 1.42
CA LYS A 68 3.48 3.45 1.19
C LYS A 68 3.32 3.76 -0.29
N LEU A 69 4.44 3.76 -1.02
CA LEU A 69 4.45 4.03 -2.46
C LEU A 69 3.70 2.94 -3.23
N ALA A 70 3.93 1.67 -2.89
CA ALA A 70 3.20 0.54 -3.45
C ALA A 70 1.69 0.67 -3.22
N CYS A 71 1.27 1.00 -2.00
CA CYS A 71 -0.13 1.23 -1.66
C CYS A 71 -0.72 2.41 -2.46
N THR A 72 -0.02 3.55 -2.53
CA THR A 72 -0.44 4.73 -3.30
C THR A 72 -0.62 4.40 -4.78
N LEU A 73 0.29 3.66 -5.40
CA LEU A 73 0.17 3.26 -6.81
C LEU A 73 -1.11 2.46 -7.08
N VAL A 74 -1.39 1.46 -6.24
CA VAL A 74 -2.60 0.63 -6.36
C VAL A 74 -3.85 1.47 -6.23
N LEU A 75 -3.88 2.34 -5.21
CA LEU A 75 -5.02 3.23 -4.98
C LEU A 75 -5.21 4.20 -6.14
N LEU A 76 -4.13 4.79 -6.69
CA LEU A 76 -4.24 5.72 -7.82
C LEU A 76 -4.89 5.07 -9.04
N PHE A 77 -4.56 3.81 -9.34
CA PHE A 77 -5.24 3.08 -10.41
C PHE A 77 -6.70 2.78 -10.07
N ALA A 78 -7.02 2.42 -8.83
CA ALA A 78 -8.39 2.14 -8.41
C ALA A 78 -9.30 3.38 -8.32
N SER A 79 -8.74 4.56 -8.06
CA SER A 79 -9.49 5.80 -7.86
C SER A 79 -10.28 6.24 -9.10
N PRO A 80 -11.47 6.84 -8.94
CA PRO A 80 -12.18 7.47 -10.06
C PRO A 80 -11.39 8.69 -10.61
N PRO A 81 -11.61 9.10 -11.87
CA PRO A 81 -10.98 10.27 -12.49
C PRO A 81 -11.56 11.58 -11.94
N SER A 82 -11.26 11.89 -10.69
CA SER A 82 -11.77 13.06 -9.99
C SER A 82 -10.77 13.53 -8.92
N ALA A 83 -11.13 14.54 -8.13
CA ALA A 83 -10.37 15.00 -6.97
C ALA A 83 -10.03 13.88 -5.97
N PHE A 84 -10.67 12.71 -6.09
CA PHE A 84 -10.31 11.50 -5.36
C PHE A 84 -8.88 11.02 -5.66
N MET A 85 -8.34 11.24 -6.86
CA MET A 85 -6.94 10.92 -7.19
C MET A 85 -5.96 11.72 -6.32
N LEU A 86 -6.22 13.03 -6.14
CA LEU A 86 -5.41 13.87 -5.27
C LEU A 86 -5.49 13.39 -3.82
N LYS A 87 -6.70 13.09 -3.31
CA LYS A 87 -6.88 12.53 -1.96
C LYS A 87 -6.12 11.22 -1.75
N THR A 88 -6.09 10.37 -2.77
CA THR A 88 -5.32 9.13 -2.75
C THR A 88 -3.81 9.39 -2.67
N LEU A 89 -3.34 10.36 -3.45
CA LEU A 89 -1.93 10.74 -3.46
C LEU A 89 -1.48 11.33 -2.13
N THR A 90 -2.32 12.19 -1.53
CA THR A 90 -2.01 12.83 -0.26
C THR A 90 -1.99 11.81 0.87
N TRP A 91 -2.92 10.84 0.91
CA TRP A 91 -3.15 9.96 2.07
C TRP A 91 -1.90 9.27 2.68
N GLN A 92 -0.87 8.95 1.88
CA GLN A 92 0.38 8.33 2.37
C GLN A 92 1.62 9.16 2.04
N SER A 93 1.47 10.44 1.72
CA SER A 93 2.56 11.33 1.38
C SER A 93 2.92 12.24 2.54
N ARG A 94 4.15 12.12 3.03
CA ARG A 94 4.71 13.06 4.02
C ARG A 94 4.81 14.48 3.47
N ASN A 95 5.19 14.62 2.19
CA ASN A 95 5.38 15.92 1.56
C ASN A 95 4.06 16.64 1.23
N LEU A 96 2.92 15.95 1.36
CA LEU A 96 1.58 16.49 1.15
C LEU A 96 0.74 16.38 2.43
N ASP A 97 1.40 16.36 3.60
CA ASP A 97 0.78 16.37 4.92
C ASP A 97 -0.27 15.26 5.15
N GLY A 98 -0.10 14.10 4.53
CA GLY A 98 -1.02 12.97 4.71
C GLY A 98 -0.61 11.94 5.75
N PHE A 99 0.53 12.14 6.41
CA PHE A 99 0.89 11.32 7.58
C PHE A 99 -0.02 11.69 8.75
N PRO A 100 -0.46 10.69 9.54
CA PRO A 100 -1.33 10.96 10.66
C PRO A 100 -0.55 11.70 11.75
N THR A 101 -1.25 12.55 12.48
CA THR A 101 -0.71 13.29 13.63
C THR A 101 -1.14 12.65 14.95
N MET A 102 -0.49 12.99 16.07
CA MET A 102 -0.96 12.54 17.39
C MET A 102 -2.35 13.08 17.72
N ALA A 103 -2.70 14.27 17.23
CA ALA A 103 -4.04 14.82 17.35
C ALA A 103 -5.08 13.98 16.59
N GLU A 104 -4.76 13.53 15.37
CA GLU A 104 -5.61 12.64 14.58
C GLU A 104 -5.76 11.28 15.27
N ILE A 105 -4.66 10.66 15.69
CA ILE A 105 -4.64 9.34 16.36
C ILE A 105 -5.46 9.39 17.65
N SER A 106 -5.32 10.46 18.43
CA SER A 106 -6.03 10.61 19.72
C SER A 106 -7.53 10.87 19.54
N SER A 107 -7.93 11.49 18.42
CA SER A 107 -9.33 11.81 18.13
C SER A 107 -10.04 10.75 17.29
N THR A 108 -9.30 9.86 16.64
CA THR A 108 -9.84 8.88 15.69
C THR A 108 -9.56 7.45 16.16
N PRO A 109 -10.60 6.65 16.47
CA PRO A 109 -10.43 5.25 16.83
C PRO A 109 -9.75 4.44 15.72
N SER A 110 -8.93 3.47 16.12
CA SER A 110 -8.33 2.49 15.20
C SER A 110 -9.42 1.73 14.43
N VAL A 111 -9.23 1.57 13.12
CA VAL A 111 -10.21 0.94 12.22
C VAL A 111 -10.22 -0.58 12.39
N ASP A 112 -11.41 -1.16 12.56
CA ASP A 112 -11.65 -2.60 12.48
C ASP A 112 -11.60 -3.07 11.01
N LEU A 113 -10.39 -3.43 10.54
CA LEU A 113 -10.18 -3.95 9.19
C LEU A 113 -11.01 -5.22 8.89
N PRO A 114 -11.10 -6.24 9.79
CA PRO A 114 -11.99 -7.39 9.58
C PRO A 114 -13.43 -6.99 9.26
N LYS A 115 -13.99 -6.00 9.96
CA LYS A 115 -15.33 -5.49 9.68
C LYS A 115 -15.43 -4.85 8.30
N ARG A 116 -14.46 -4.01 7.91
CA ARG A 116 -14.41 -3.39 6.57
C ARG A 116 -14.27 -4.42 5.46
N PHE A 117 -13.42 -5.43 5.65
CA PHE A 117 -13.26 -6.54 4.72
C PHE A 117 -14.57 -7.35 4.57
N ALA A 118 -15.28 -7.62 5.67
CA ALA A 118 -16.56 -8.31 5.61
C ALA A 118 -17.63 -7.50 4.84
N GLN A 119 -17.66 -6.17 5.00
CA GLN A 119 -18.53 -5.28 4.24
C GLN A 119 -18.18 -5.28 2.75
N ALA A 120 -16.90 -5.17 2.40
CA ALA A 120 -16.41 -5.25 1.02
C ALA A 120 -16.75 -6.62 0.39
N LYS A 121 -16.52 -7.71 1.11
CA LYS A 121 -16.90 -9.07 0.67
C LYS A 121 -18.39 -9.16 0.41
N LYS A 122 -19.22 -8.64 1.32
CA LYS A 122 -20.68 -8.61 1.17
C LYS A 122 -21.06 -7.87 -0.11
N ALA A 123 -20.52 -6.67 -0.34
CA ALA A 123 -20.78 -5.91 -1.57
C ALA A 123 -20.29 -6.60 -2.86
N ALA A 124 -19.26 -7.44 -2.76
CA ALA A 124 -18.74 -8.19 -3.89
C ALA A 124 -19.61 -9.39 -4.29
N ILE A 125 -20.28 -10.02 -3.32
CA ILE A 125 -21.12 -11.22 -3.55
C ILE A 125 -22.62 -10.91 -3.64
N ASP A 126 -23.08 -9.84 -2.99
CA ASP A 126 -24.49 -9.45 -2.95
C ASP A 126 -24.82 -8.60 -4.19
N GLY A 127 -25.57 -9.18 -5.13
CA GLY A 127 -26.12 -8.47 -6.28
C GLY A 127 -25.95 -9.20 -7.61
N LYS A 128 -26.64 -8.70 -8.65
CA LYS A 128 -26.48 -9.22 -10.02
C LYS A 128 -25.12 -8.87 -10.61
N VAL A 129 -24.58 -7.69 -10.27
CA VAL A 129 -23.24 -7.24 -10.65
C VAL A 129 -22.44 -7.07 -9.35
N GLY A 130 -21.43 -7.90 -9.15
CA GLY A 130 -20.57 -7.82 -7.97
C GLY A 130 -19.69 -6.57 -8.02
N LYS A 131 -19.59 -5.85 -6.90
CA LYS A 131 -18.77 -4.64 -6.80
C LYS A 131 -17.34 -4.97 -6.38
N VAL A 132 -16.37 -4.27 -6.95
CA VAL A 132 -14.98 -4.35 -6.50
C VAL A 132 -14.71 -3.21 -5.52
N THR A 133 -14.12 -3.53 -4.37
CA THR A 133 -13.71 -2.55 -3.36
C THR A 133 -12.20 -2.63 -3.17
N VAL A 134 -11.52 -1.48 -3.14
CA VAL A 134 -10.08 -1.42 -2.83
C VAL A 134 -9.88 -0.70 -1.50
N LEU A 135 -9.19 -1.35 -0.58
CA LEU A 135 -8.85 -0.83 0.75
C LEU A 135 -7.34 -0.58 0.81
N GLY A 136 -6.94 0.67 0.93
CA GLY A 136 -5.60 1.02 1.38
C GLY A 136 -5.57 0.90 2.89
N VAL A 137 -4.63 0.13 3.44
CA VAL A 137 -4.51 -0.10 4.88
C VAL A 137 -3.17 0.43 5.36
N SER A 138 -3.16 1.13 6.49
CA SER A 138 -1.95 1.56 7.18
C SER A 138 -2.00 1.04 8.61
N LEU A 139 -1.12 0.09 8.94
CA LEU A 139 -0.83 -0.34 10.30
C LEU A 139 0.33 0.51 10.82
N ILE A 140 0.10 1.25 11.89
CA ILE A 140 1.05 2.20 12.45
C ILE A 140 1.26 1.85 13.90
N ASP A 141 2.50 1.65 14.32
CA ASP A 141 2.83 1.75 15.74
C ASP A 141 2.89 3.24 16.11
N VAL A 142 1.99 3.70 16.99
CA VAL A 142 1.79 5.13 17.34
C VAL A 142 3.09 5.79 17.81
N GLU A 143 3.98 4.99 18.41
CA GLU A 143 5.31 5.40 18.87
C GLU A 143 6.13 6.10 17.80
N ILE A 144 6.02 5.67 16.53
CA ILE A 144 6.76 6.30 15.42
C ILE A 144 6.27 7.73 15.14
N ILE A 145 5.00 8.02 15.38
CA ILE A 145 4.40 9.34 15.14
C ILE A 145 4.69 10.24 16.33
N GLU A 146 4.52 9.74 17.55
CA GLU A 146 4.80 10.50 18.77
C GLU A 146 6.26 10.97 18.82
N ARG A 147 7.21 10.07 18.51
CA ARG A 147 8.65 10.41 18.43
C ARG A 147 8.94 11.44 17.34
N ALA A 148 8.26 11.35 16.19
CA ALA A 148 8.46 12.28 15.08
C ALA A 148 7.96 13.70 15.41
N GLU A 149 6.85 13.84 16.15
CA GLU A 149 6.26 15.13 16.51
C GLU A 149 6.96 15.82 17.69
N VAL A 150 7.39 15.06 18.70
CA VAL A 150 8.17 15.62 19.83
C VAL A 150 9.51 16.17 19.34
N GLY A 151 10.00 15.65 18.21
CA GLY A 151 11.03 16.25 17.37
C GLY A 151 12.27 16.69 18.15
N ARG A 152 13.08 15.76 18.70
CA ARG A 152 14.32 16.11 19.42
C ARG A 152 15.32 14.94 19.53
N ASN A 153 16.59 15.33 19.56
CA ASN A 153 17.85 14.56 19.65
C ASN A 153 18.04 13.66 20.89
N ASP A 154 16.97 13.30 21.62
CA ASP A 154 17.03 12.68 22.95
C ASP A 154 16.19 11.38 23.05
N VAL A 155 15.66 10.91 21.91
CA VAL A 155 14.97 9.62 21.85
C VAL A 155 16.03 8.55 21.65
N ASP A 156 16.16 7.62 22.60
CA ASP A 156 16.95 6.41 22.48
C ASP A 156 16.80 5.81 21.07
N PHE A 157 17.87 5.95 20.27
CA PHE A 157 18.05 5.21 19.03
C PHE A 157 18.19 3.69 19.30
N ASP A 158 18.17 3.29 20.57
CA ASP A 158 18.22 1.90 21.01
C ASP A 158 16.98 1.09 20.58
N PHE A 159 15.89 1.76 20.16
CA PHE A 159 14.67 1.07 19.73
C PHE A 159 14.09 1.55 18.41
N THR A 160 13.65 0.59 17.59
CA THR A 160 12.93 0.76 16.33
C THR A 160 11.42 0.64 16.53
N SER A 161 10.66 1.47 15.82
CA SER A 161 9.21 1.33 15.62
C SER A 161 8.91 1.26 14.12
N PHE A 162 7.72 0.82 13.72
CA PHE A 162 7.41 0.59 12.31
C PHE A 162 6.01 1.02 11.89
N THR A 163 5.87 1.20 10.57
CA THR A 163 4.59 1.34 9.90
C THR A 163 4.59 0.44 8.68
N HIS A 164 3.45 -0.17 8.38
CA HIS A 164 3.29 -1.00 7.19
C HIS A 164 2.00 -0.65 6.47
N SER A 165 2.12 -0.34 5.17
CA SER A 165 0.98 0.00 4.31
C SER A 165 0.84 -1.02 3.19
N PHE A 166 -0.38 -1.46 2.92
CA PHE A 166 -0.69 -2.41 1.87
C PHE A 166 -2.07 -2.12 1.29
N ALA A 167 -2.39 -2.68 0.13
CA ALA A 167 -3.71 -2.56 -0.46
C ALA A 167 -4.38 -3.93 -0.58
N LEU A 168 -5.67 -3.99 -0.26
CA LEU A 168 -6.53 -5.14 -0.51
C LEU A 168 -7.49 -4.78 -1.64
N ALA A 169 -7.61 -5.62 -2.65
CA ALA A 169 -8.66 -5.51 -3.66
C ALA A 169 -9.60 -6.70 -3.54
N ILE A 170 -10.89 -6.43 -3.28
CA ILE A 170 -11.90 -7.43 -2.96
C ILE A 170 -12.94 -7.42 -4.09
N GLY A 171 -13.13 -8.57 -4.73
CA GLY A 171 -14.10 -8.79 -5.80
C GLY A 171 -14.86 -10.09 -5.60
N ARG A 172 -15.73 -10.45 -6.55
CA ARG A 172 -16.58 -11.64 -6.44
C ARG A 172 -15.76 -12.94 -6.42
N GLU A 173 -14.62 -12.90 -7.08
CA GLU A 173 -13.68 -14.00 -7.30
C GLU A 173 -12.80 -14.29 -6.06
N GLY A 174 -12.79 -13.38 -5.08
CA GLY A 174 -11.93 -13.45 -3.91
C GLY A 174 -11.28 -12.10 -3.62
N PHE A 175 -10.04 -12.13 -3.12
CA PHE A 175 -9.30 -10.90 -2.88
C PHE A 175 -7.83 -11.01 -3.27
N ARG A 176 -7.20 -9.88 -3.53
CA ARG A 176 -5.76 -9.74 -3.78
C ARG A 176 -5.15 -8.86 -2.71
N VAL A 177 -3.88 -9.13 -2.41
CA VAL A 177 -3.04 -8.27 -1.58
C VAL A 177 -1.99 -7.66 -2.48
N TYR A 178 -1.72 -6.36 -2.32
CA TYR A 178 -0.62 -5.67 -2.96
C TYR A 178 0.22 -5.01 -1.88
N GLN A 179 1.48 -5.38 -1.81
CA GLN A 179 2.38 -4.90 -0.79
C GLN A 179 3.82 -4.93 -1.29
N SER A 180 4.62 -4.11 -0.64
CA SER A 180 6.07 -4.19 -0.65
C SER A 180 6.50 -4.01 0.79
N TRP A 181 7.75 -4.32 1.08
CA TRP A 181 8.30 -4.15 2.41
C TRP A 181 9.67 -3.50 2.27
N GLY A 182 9.96 -2.51 3.13
CA GLY A 182 11.02 -1.49 3.02
C GLY A 182 12.44 -1.99 2.75
N GLU A 183 13.46 -1.22 3.11
CA GLU A 183 14.84 -1.44 2.64
C GLU A 183 15.36 -2.90 2.71
N HIS A 184 14.93 -3.68 3.71
CA HIS A 184 15.37 -5.07 3.91
C HIS A 184 14.36 -6.14 3.47
N GLY A 185 13.31 -5.75 2.74
CA GLY A 185 12.23 -6.64 2.31
C GLY A 185 12.24 -6.92 0.82
N TYR A 186 11.11 -6.65 0.19
CA TYR A 186 10.90 -6.93 -1.23
C TYR A 186 10.16 -5.78 -1.89
N ARG A 187 10.50 -5.55 -3.15
CA ARG A 187 9.85 -4.53 -3.98
C ARG A 187 8.50 -5.02 -4.49
N LEU A 188 7.63 -4.07 -4.86
CA LEU A 188 6.34 -4.39 -5.45
C LEU A 188 6.48 -5.22 -6.74
N ASP A 189 7.44 -4.92 -7.62
CA ASP A 189 7.65 -5.68 -8.87
C ASP A 189 8.00 -7.14 -8.61
N GLN A 190 8.83 -7.40 -7.59
CA GLN A 190 9.21 -8.76 -7.18
C GLN A 190 8.00 -9.51 -6.61
N PHE A 191 7.22 -8.84 -5.76
CA PHE A 191 5.99 -9.41 -5.19
C PHE A 191 4.99 -9.79 -6.27
N LEU A 192 4.77 -8.92 -7.26
CA LEU A 192 3.89 -9.19 -8.40
C LEU A 192 4.41 -10.34 -9.28
N THR A 193 5.70 -10.35 -9.59
CA THR A 193 6.33 -11.33 -10.49
C THR A 193 6.31 -12.74 -9.92
N ARG A 194 6.51 -12.90 -8.60
CA ARG A 194 6.43 -14.21 -7.93
C ARG A 194 4.99 -14.70 -7.67
N GLY A 195 3.98 -13.97 -8.14
CA GLY A 195 2.58 -14.32 -7.95
C GLY A 195 2.00 -13.95 -6.58
N GLY A 196 2.63 -13.05 -5.82
CA GLY A 196 2.17 -12.61 -4.51
C GLY A 196 0.77 -11.95 -4.55
N SER A 197 0.43 -11.32 -5.67
CA SER A 197 -0.89 -10.70 -5.93
C SER A 197 -1.96 -11.68 -6.44
N ARG A 198 -1.74 -13.00 -6.38
CA ARG A 198 -2.75 -13.99 -6.80
C ARG A 198 -4.10 -13.75 -6.13
N ILE A 199 -5.16 -14.20 -6.80
CA ILE A 199 -6.47 -14.31 -6.15
C ILE A 199 -6.36 -15.27 -4.97
N ARG A 200 -6.85 -14.81 -3.81
CA ARG A 200 -6.95 -15.56 -2.57
C ARG A 200 -8.41 -15.89 -2.28
N SER A 201 -8.66 -17.06 -1.72
CA SER A 201 -10.01 -17.54 -1.39
C SER A 201 -10.61 -16.83 -0.18
N TRP A 202 -11.89 -17.04 0.08
CA TRP A 202 -12.54 -16.47 1.27
C TRP A 202 -12.05 -17.07 2.58
N GLU A 203 -11.64 -18.34 2.57
CA GLU A 203 -11.04 -19.06 3.69
C GLU A 203 -9.68 -18.44 4.04
N GLU A 204 -8.86 -18.18 3.01
CA GLU A 204 -7.60 -17.43 3.18
C GLU A 204 -7.87 -16.02 3.73
N GLY A 205 -8.94 -15.38 3.29
CA GLY A 205 -9.35 -14.07 3.81
C GLY A 205 -9.72 -14.12 5.30
N LYS A 206 -10.39 -15.18 5.75
CA LYS A 206 -10.72 -15.38 7.16
C LYS A 206 -9.45 -15.58 8.01
N ALA A 207 -8.49 -16.36 7.52
CA ALA A 207 -7.20 -16.55 8.18
C ALA A 207 -6.41 -15.23 8.25
N PHE A 208 -6.31 -14.51 7.13
CA PHE A 208 -5.66 -13.20 7.04
C PHE A 208 -6.26 -12.21 8.04
N MET A 209 -7.58 -12.05 8.07
CA MET A 209 -8.24 -11.12 9.00
C MET A 209 -8.06 -11.52 10.47
N LYS A 210 -7.97 -12.82 10.78
CA LYS A 210 -7.69 -13.30 12.13
C LYS A 210 -6.27 -12.96 12.56
N ALA A 211 -5.27 -13.22 11.72
CA ALA A 211 -3.88 -12.87 11.98
C ALA A 211 -3.71 -11.34 12.09
N PHE A 212 -4.35 -10.57 11.21
CA PHE A 212 -4.29 -9.10 11.26
C PHE A 212 -4.92 -8.55 12.54
N LYS A 213 -6.08 -9.09 12.97
CA LYS A 213 -6.72 -8.69 14.22
C LYS A 213 -5.78 -8.88 15.42
N LYS A 214 -5.03 -9.99 15.45
CA LYS A 214 -4.03 -10.26 16.50
C LYS A 214 -2.95 -9.17 16.53
N LEU A 215 -2.45 -8.75 15.36
CA LEU A 215 -1.49 -7.65 15.25
C LEU A 215 -2.08 -6.31 15.69
N ALA A 216 -3.31 -6.01 15.30
CA ALA A 216 -3.93 -4.70 15.55
C ALA A 216 -4.46 -4.52 16.98
N SER A 217 -4.54 -5.59 17.78
CA SER A 217 -5.05 -5.56 19.16
C SER A 217 -3.99 -5.82 20.23
N ALA A 218 -2.73 -6.01 19.84
CA ALA A 218 -1.64 -6.27 20.78
C ALA A 218 -1.19 -4.99 21.50
N THR A 219 -0.57 -5.16 22.67
CA THR A 219 -0.01 -4.06 23.48
C THR A 219 1.50 -4.17 23.70
N LYS A 220 2.09 -5.30 23.30
CA LYS A 220 3.52 -5.62 23.38
C LYS A 220 3.90 -6.43 22.16
N TRP A 221 5.12 -6.26 21.66
CA TRP A 221 5.66 -7.14 20.64
C TRP A 221 6.04 -8.50 21.22
N SER A 222 5.85 -9.58 20.46
CA SER A 222 6.17 -10.95 20.90
C SER A 222 6.49 -11.84 19.71
N PRO A 223 7.17 -12.99 19.92
CA PRO A 223 7.44 -13.96 18.85
C PRO A 223 6.16 -14.45 18.14
N GLU A 224 5.06 -14.57 18.87
CA GLU A 224 3.77 -14.97 18.29
C GLU A 224 3.12 -13.86 17.44
N LEU A 225 3.44 -12.59 17.70
CA LEU A 225 3.04 -11.47 16.83
C LEU A 225 3.94 -11.38 15.61
N ASN A 226 5.25 -11.55 15.78
CA ASN A 226 6.17 -11.63 14.64
C ASN A 226 5.78 -12.79 13.70
N SER A 227 5.39 -13.94 14.24
CA SER A 227 4.88 -15.07 13.45
C SER A 227 3.62 -14.70 12.66
N ALA A 228 2.68 -13.97 13.27
CA ALA A 228 1.48 -13.48 12.57
C ALA A 228 1.82 -12.42 11.51
N TYR A 229 2.80 -11.57 11.78
CA TYR A 229 3.32 -10.58 10.83
C TYR A 229 3.96 -11.27 9.62
N LYS A 230 4.79 -12.28 9.87
CA LYS A 230 5.43 -13.09 8.84
C LYS A 230 4.43 -13.85 7.98
N GLU A 231 3.36 -14.37 8.57
CA GLU A 231 2.27 -15.02 7.83
C GLU A 231 1.58 -14.06 6.85
N LEU A 232 1.38 -12.80 7.25
CA LEU A 232 0.67 -11.80 6.44
C LEU A 232 1.58 -11.15 5.38
N PHE A 233 2.80 -10.83 5.76
CA PHE A 233 3.69 -9.93 5.03
C PHE A 233 4.96 -10.59 4.53
N GLU A 234 5.18 -11.88 4.83
CA GLU A 234 6.35 -12.66 4.41
C GLU A 234 7.68 -12.07 4.89
N VAL A 235 7.64 -11.30 5.99
CA VAL A 235 8.81 -10.69 6.62
C VAL A 235 8.88 -11.06 8.09
N ASP A 236 10.09 -11.41 8.51
CA ASP A 236 10.43 -11.75 9.88
C ASP A 236 11.08 -10.52 10.52
N ILE A 237 10.31 -9.73 11.28
CA ILE A 237 10.84 -8.48 11.86
C ILE A 237 11.93 -8.77 12.90
N ASP A 238 11.80 -9.86 13.66
CA ASP A 238 12.83 -10.25 14.66
C ASP A 238 14.16 -10.67 14.01
N SER A 239 14.15 -11.03 12.73
CA SER A 239 15.38 -11.26 11.97
C SER A 239 16.10 -9.97 11.55
N ILE A 240 15.37 -8.85 11.52
CA ILE A 240 15.83 -7.53 11.06
C ILE A 240 16.17 -6.63 12.26
N CYS A 241 15.38 -6.71 13.34
CA CYS A 241 15.52 -5.91 14.55
C CYS A 241 16.07 -6.76 15.70
N GLY A 242 17.04 -6.22 16.45
CA GLY A 242 17.60 -6.89 17.63
C GLY A 242 19.05 -6.51 17.93
N GLU A 243 19.59 -7.05 19.02
CA GLU A 243 20.99 -6.86 19.37
C GLU A 243 21.89 -7.39 18.24
N TRP A 244 22.80 -6.55 17.74
CA TRP A 244 23.69 -6.87 16.61
C TRP A 244 23.00 -7.10 15.25
N ARG A 245 21.73 -6.67 15.10
CA ARG A 245 20.99 -6.74 13.83
C ARG A 245 21.11 -5.43 13.04
N VAL A 246 20.52 -5.44 11.84
CA VAL A 246 20.54 -4.29 10.91
C VAL A 246 19.80 -3.09 11.50
N GLN A 247 18.74 -3.35 12.27
CA GLN A 247 17.96 -2.34 12.97
C GLN A 247 18.02 -2.56 14.49
N PRO A 248 17.95 -1.48 15.29
CA PRO A 248 17.80 -1.59 16.73
C PRO A 248 16.61 -2.48 17.14
N PRO A 249 16.62 -3.09 18.34
CA PRO A 249 15.49 -3.82 18.90
C PRO A 249 14.14 -3.12 18.72
N LEU A 250 13.05 -3.88 18.58
CA LEU A 250 11.72 -3.27 18.55
C LEU A 250 11.37 -2.64 19.89
N ILE A 251 10.61 -1.54 19.83
CA ILE A 251 10.12 -0.87 21.02
C ILE A 251 9.33 -1.84 21.92
N PRO A 252 9.59 -1.85 23.25
CA PRO A 252 8.98 -2.82 24.16
C PRO A 252 7.46 -2.63 24.33
N VAL A 253 6.95 -1.43 24.07
CA VAL A 253 5.52 -1.10 24.08
C VAL A 253 5.07 -0.91 22.64
N TYR A 254 4.13 -1.74 22.20
CA TYR A 254 3.59 -1.69 20.84
C TYR A 254 2.17 -1.14 20.89
N ARG A 255 1.92 -0.01 20.22
CA ARG A 255 0.62 0.67 20.20
C ARG A 255 0.08 0.72 18.77
N PRO A 256 -0.52 -0.37 18.26
CA PRO A 256 -1.05 -0.40 16.91
C PRO A 256 -2.26 0.52 16.75
N TRP A 257 -2.21 1.33 15.69
CA TRP A 257 -3.33 2.12 15.18
C TRP A 257 -3.49 1.87 13.69
N VAL A 258 -4.71 1.58 13.28
CA VAL A 258 -5.04 1.22 11.90
C VAL A 258 -5.90 2.31 11.29
N ARG A 259 -5.49 2.80 10.11
CA ARG A 259 -6.34 3.63 9.24
C ARG A 259 -6.56 2.95 7.90
N VAL A 260 -7.73 3.20 7.31
CA VAL A 260 -8.15 2.61 6.03
C VAL A 260 -8.64 3.70 5.09
N PHE A 261 -8.15 3.67 3.86
CA PHE A 261 -8.68 4.45 2.74
C PHE A 261 -9.50 3.54 1.82
N GLU A 262 -10.79 3.80 1.71
CA GLU A 262 -11.74 2.91 1.06
C GLU A 262 -12.21 3.49 -0.28
N ILE A 263 -12.04 2.70 -1.36
CA ILE A 263 -12.54 3.01 -2.70
C ILE A 263 -13.58 1.96 -3.07
N ASN A 264 -14.85 2.37 -3.01
CA ASN A 264 -15.97 1.51 -3.34
C ASN A 264 -16.27 1.52 -4.84
N ASP A 265 -16.84 0.41 -5.30
CA ASP A 265 -17.38 0.26 -6.66
C ASP A 265 -16.37 0.60 -7.77
N VAL A 266 -15.16 0.07 -7.65
CA VAL A 266 -14.07 0.27 -8.61
C VAL A 266 -14.45 -0.36 -9.96
N GLN A 267 -14.41 0.46 -11.01
CA GLN A 267 -14.77 0.08 -12.37
C GLN A 267 -13.54 -0.04 -13.27
N VAL A 268 -13.67 -0.80 -14.36
CA VAL A 268 -12.62 -0.93 -15.39
C VAL A 268 -12.19 0.43 -15.96
N ASN A 269 -13.13 1.36 -16.15
CA ASN A 269 -12.82 2.71 -16.64
C ASN A 269 -12.04 3.56 -15.61
N HIS A 270 -12.18 3.31 -14.30
CA HIS A 270 -11.33 3.93 -13.28
C HIS A 270 -9.88 3.47 -13.47
N ILE A 271 -9.67 2.17 -13.71
CA ILE A 271 -8.33 1.59 -13.86
C ILE A 271 -7.66 2.04 -15.16
N LYS A 272 -8.42 2.07 -16.26
CA LYS A 272 -7.96 2.47 -17.59
C LYS A 272 -7.99 3.97 -17.86
N LYS A 273 -8.28 4.80 -16.85
CA LYS A 273 -8.47 6.26 -17.04
C LYS A 273 -7.21 6.95 -17.60
N PHE A 274 -6.02 6.45 -17.27
CA PHE A 274 -4.78 7.11 -17.63
C PHE A 274 -4.40 6.88 -19.10
N THR A 275 -4.35 7.97 -19.87
CA THR A 275 -3.86 7.97 -21.25
C THR A 275 -2.39 8.39 -21.25
N TRP A 276 -1.51 7.46 -21.60
CA TRP A 276 -0.06 7.69 -21.61
C TRP A 276 0.37 8.30 -22.95
N LYS A 277 0.93 9.52 -22.92
CA LYS A 277 1.49 10.19 -24.09
C LYS A 277 3.01 10.32 -23.93
N ILE A 278 3.74 9.89 -24.94
CA ILE A 278 5.20 10.05 -24.98
C ILE A 278 5.50 11.39 -25.66
N ILE A 279 6.36 12.20 -25.03
CA ILE A 279 6.92 13.40 -25.64
C ILE A 279 8.42 13.13 -25.83
N GLU A 280 8.92 13.42 -27.03
CA GLU A 280 10.32 13.21 -27.43
C GLU A 280 11.23 14.41 -27.16
#